data_AF-A0A1B1AF39-F1
#
_entry.id   AF-A0A1B1AF39-F1
#
_cell.length_a   1.000
_cell.length_b   1.000
_cell.length_c   1.000
_cell.angle_alpha   90.00
_cell.angle_beta   90.00
_cell.angle_gamma   90.00
#
_symmetry.space_group_name_H-M   'P 1'
#
loop_
_entity.id
_entity.type
_entity.pdbx_description
1 polymer ?
#
loop_
_entity_poly.entity_id
_entity_poly.type
_entity_poly.pdbx_seq_one_letter_code
_entity_poly.pdbx_strand_id
1 'polypeptide(L)'
;MRLTIAALMGALMLAACGGESAPNPYPQSAQERFSMSCPPESAVCTCTWDKITRTVTYDEYEAALARFRETGLMDPRITRARTQCLERHRE
;
A
#
# COMPACT_ATOMS: atom_id res chain seq x y z
N MET A 1 17.30 -1.02 51.45
CA MET A 1 16.30 -0.07 50.93
C MET A 1 16.99 0.83 49.91
N ARG A 2 16.37 0.99 48.73
CA ARG A 2 16.66 1.99 47.69
C ARG A 2 17.96 1.79 46.90
N LEU A 3 17.82 1.21 45.71
CA LEU A 3 18.47 1.61 44.45
C LEU A 3 17.76 0.83 43.34
N THR A 4 16.69 1.44 42.80
CA THR A 4 16.59 1.88 41.40
C THR A 4 16.08 0.79 40.46
N ILE A 5 14.75 0.69 40.48
CA ILE A 5 13.89 0.15 39.44
C ILE A 5 14.18 0.94 38.16
N ALA A 6 14.97 0.37 37.25
CA ALA A 6 15.24 0.98 35.95
C ALA A 6 15.45 -0.12 34.90
N ALA A 7 14.35 -0.76 34.49
CA ALA A 7 14.26 -1.54 33.25
C ALA A 7 12.78 -1.68 32.85
N LEU A 8 12.07 -0.55 32.84
CA LEU A 8 10.72 -0.40 32.30
C LEU A 8 10.82 0.71 31.26
N MET A 9 11.17 0.37 30.03
CA MET A 9 10.92 1.17 28.83
C MET A 9 11.59 0.50 27.63
N GLY A 10 10.81 0.13 26.61
CA GLY A 10 11.37 -0.24 25.31
C GLY A 10 10.69 -1.37 24.54
N ALA A 11 9.38 -1.59 24.70
CA ALA A 11 8.64 -2.43 23.76
C ALA A 11 7.22 -1.87 23.56
N LEU A 12 7.15 -0.60 23.18
CA LEU A 12 5.98 -0.07 22.48
C LEU A 12 6.03 -0.64 21.05
N MET A 13 5.64 -1.91 20.92
CA MET A 13 5.16 -2.42 19.65
C MET A 13 3.91 -1.60 19.33
N LEU A 14 4.09 -0.57 18.51
CA LEU A 14 3.01 0.09 17.81
C LEU A 14 2.26 -1.01 17.07
N ALA A 15 1.18 -1.48 17.69
CA ALA A 15 0.16 -2.25 17.04
C ALA A 15 -0.30 -1.39 15.86
N ALA A 16 0.29 -1.68 14.70
CA ALA A 16 -0.14 -1.15 13.43
C ALA A 16 -1.66 -1.36 13.35
N CYS A 17 -2.38 -0.28 13.12
CA CYS A 17 -3.83 -0.22 13.15
C CYS A 17 -4.41 -1.42 12.38
N GLY A 18 -5.32 -2.13 13.06
CA GLY A 18 -5.98 -3.34 12.58
C GLY A 18 -6.80 -3.13 11.31
N GLY A 19 -6.13 -3.22 10.17
CA GLY A 19 -6.72 -3.69 8.91
C GLY A 19 -6.11 -5.06 8.64
N GLU A 20 -6.90 -6.03 8.19
CA GLU A 20 -6.40 -7.28 7.62
C GLU A 20 -5.18 -6.97 6.75
N SER A 21 -3.99 -7.44 7.17
CA SER A 21 -2.76 -7.24 6.41
C SER A 21 -3.02 -7.74 4.99
N ALA A 22 -2.84 -6.86 4.00
CA ALA A 22 -2.96 -7.24 2.61
C ALA A 22 -2.10 -8.50 2.37
N PRO A 23 -2.58 -9.47 1.60
CA PRO A 23 -1.94 -10.78 1.46
C PRO A 23 -0.52 -10.68 0.91
N ASN A 24 -0.20 -9.59 0.21
CA ASN A 24 1.15 -9.28 -0.23
C ASN A 24 1.73 -8.13 0.62
N PRO A 25 2.86 -8.33 1.31
CA PRO A 25 3.53 -7.25 2.03
C PRO A 25 4.14 -6.27 1.02
N TYR A 26 3.88 -4.97 1.23
CA TYR A 26 4.49 -3.88 0.46
C TYR A 26 5.31 -2.99 1.39
N PRO A 27 6.48 -2.50 0.95
CA PRO A 27 7.22 -1.52 1.72
C PRO A 27 6.45 -0.20 1.75
N GLN A 28 6.54 0.53 2.87
CA GLN A 28 5.90 1.84 3.02
C GLN A 28 6.27 2.81 1.90
N SER A 29 7.53 2.77 1.44
CA SER A 29 8.02 3.59 0.34
C SER A 29 7.31 3.34 -0.99
N ALA A 30 6.71 2.16 -1.20
CA ALA A 30 5.89 1.89 -2.39
C ALA A 30 4.54 2.61 -2.30
N GLN A 31 3.92 2.62 -1.11
CA GLN A 31 2.68 3.35 -0.86
C GLN A 31 2.90 4.86 -1.00
N GLU A 32 3.98 5.38 -0.42
CA GLU A 32 4.36 6.80 -0.55
C GLU A 32 4.55 7.19 -2.02
N ARG A 33 5.26 6.37 -2.80
CA ARG A 33 5.43 6.61 -4.25
C ARG A 33 4.11 6.60 -5.02
N PHE A 34 3.22 5.66 -4.70
CA PHE A 34 1.87 5.63 -5.30
C PHE A 34 1.09 6.89 -4.94
N SER A 35 1.12 7.30 -3.66
CA SER A 35 0.40 8.46 -3.14
C SER A 35 0.83 9.78 -3.77
N MET A 36 2.07 9.89 -4.27
CA MET A 36 2.51 11.07 -5.03
C MET A 36 1.67 11.33 -6.29
N SER A 37 1.13 10.28 -6.90
CA SER A 37 0.27 10.39 -8.10
C SER A 37 -1.21 10.14 -7.80
N CYS A 38 -1.52 9.50 -6.68
CA CYS A 38 -2.88 9.15 -6.28
C CYS A 38 -3.08 9.44 -4.78
N PRO A 39 -3.43 10.67 -4.40
CA PRO A 39 -3.46 11.11 -3.02
C PRO A 39 -4.45 10.30 -2.15
N PRO A 40 -4.12 10.03 -0.87
CA PRO A 40 -4.95 9.20 0.01
C PRO A 40 -6.33 9.81 0.34
N GLU A 41 -6.51 11.12 0.13
CA GLU A 41 -7.77 11.83 0.28
C GLU A 41 -8.82 11.38 -0.76
N SER A 42 -8.37 10.77 -1.86
CA SER A 42 -9.24 10.21 -2.89
C SER A 42 -9.66 8.78 -2.52
N ALA A 43 -10.96 8.57 -2.35
CA ALA A 43 -11.54 7.24 -2.11
C ALA A 43 -11.19 6.24 -3.22
N VAL A 44 -11.08 6.71 -4.47
CA VAL A 44 -10.64 5.90 -5.62
C VAL A 44 -9.19 5.47 -5.45
N CYS A 45 -8.31 6.36 -4.98
CA CYS A 45 -6.89 6.05 -4.79
C CYS A 45 -6.67 5.03 -3.67
N THR A 46 -7.32 5.24 -2.53
CA THR A 46 -7.28 4.29 -1.41
C THR A 46 -7.83 2.92 -1.81
N CYS A 47 -8.94 2.88 -2.56
CA CYS A 47 -9.44 1.64 -3.16
C CYS A 47 -8.41 0.97 -4.08
N THR A 48 -7.78 1.76 -4.94
CA THR A 48 -6.88 1.25 -5.99
C THR A 48 -5.67 0.62 -5.34
N TRP A 49 -5.10 1.27 -4.32
CA TRP A 49 -3.98 0.73 -3.54
C TRP A 49 -4.32 -0.59 -2.85
N ASP A 50 -5.46 -0.65 -2.14
CA ASP A 50 -5.92 -1.89 -1.49
C ASP A 50 -6.09 -3.03 -2.51
N LYS A 51 -6.71 -2.75 -3.66
CA LYS A 51 -6.86 -3.76 -4.73
C LYS A 51 -5.52 -4.20 -5.31
N ILE A 52 -4.58 -3.29 -5.56
CA ILE A 52 -3.25 -3.65 -6.09
C ILE A 52 -2.54 -4.60 -5.12
N THR A 53 -2.45 -4.21 -3.85
CA THR A 53 -1.75 -5.00 -2.82
C THR A 53 -2.41 -6.36 -2.55
N ARG A 54 -3.71 -6.51 -2.82
CA ARG A 54 -4.40 -7.81 -2.79
C ARG A 54 -4.25 -8.65 -4.06
N THR A 55 -3.92 -8.03 -5.21
CA THR A 55 -3.95 -8.70 -6.53
C THR A 55 -2.57 -9.14 -6.99
N VAL A 56 -1.53 -8.35 -6.71
CA VAL A 56 -0.17 -8.61 -7.21
C VAL A 56 0.86 -8.44 -6.08
N THR A 57 1.94 -9.21 -6.14
CA THR A 57 3.06 -9.06 -5.19
C THR A 57 3.80 -7.75 -5.44
N TYR A 58 4.62 -7.33 -4.47
CA TYR A 58 5.46 -6.14 -4.63
C TYR A 58 6.43 -6.27 -5.83
N ASP A 59 7.03 -7.44 -6.03
CA ASP A 59 7.93 -7.68 -7.16
C ASP A 59 7.20 -7.60 -8.50
N GLU A 60 5.97 -8.13 -8.58
CA GLU A 60 5.12 -8.00 -9.77
C GLU A 60 4.73 -6.54 -10.04
N TYR A 61 4.46 -5.77 -8.98
CA TYR A 61 4.17 -4.34 -9.09
C TYR A 61 5.37 -3.54 -9.61
N GLU A 62 6.57 -3.75 -9.07
CA GLU A 62 7.77 -3.07 -9.58
C GLU A 62 8.09 -3.49 -11.02
N ALA A 63 7.92 -4.78 -11.36
CA ALA A 63 8.07 -5.25 -12.74
C ALA A 63 7.05 -4.59 -13.69
N ALA A 64 5.80 -4.43 -13.25
CA ALA A 64 4.78 -3.71 -14.00
C ALA A 64 5.14 -2.23 -14.18
N LEU A 65 5.66 -1.57 -13.16
CA LEU A 65 6.13 -0.19 -13.25
C LEU A 65 7.34 -0.04 -14.20
N ALA A 66 8.29 -0.96 -14.15
CA ALA A 66 9.43 -0.98 -15.07
C ALA A 66 8.95 -1.12 -16.52
N ARG A 67 8.09 -2.10 -16.79
CA ARG A 67 7.48 -2.30 -18.12
C ARG A 67 6.69 -1.08 -18.58
N PHE A 68 5.95 -0.42 -17.69
CA PHE A 68 5.22 0.79 -18.04
C PHE A 68 6.17 1.93 -18.46
N ARG A 69 7.32 2.09 -17.79
CA ARG A 69 8.34 3.08 -18.18
C ARG A 69 8.99 2.76 -19.53
N GLU A 70 9.17 1.49 -19.84
CA GLU A 70 9.79 1.03 -21.09
C GLU A 70 8.84 1.08 -22.28
N THR A 71 7.58 0.69 -22.07
CA THR A 71 6.63 0.39 -23.16
C THR A 71 5.39 1.29 -23.16
N GLY A 72 5.17 2.07 -22.11
CA GLY A 72 3.96 2.88 -21.92
C GLY A 72 2.72 2.06 -21.56
N LEU A 73 2.83 0.73 -21.40
CA LEU A 73 1.69 -0.16 -21.14
C LEU A 73 1.73 -0.69 -19.70
N MET A 74 0.70 -0.34 -18.92
CA MET A 74 0.54 -0.80 -17.55
C MET A 74 0.02 -2.25 -17.49
N ASP A 75 0.33 -2.98 -16.41
CA ASP A 75 -0.22 -4.32 -16.18
C ASP A 75 -1.78 -4.26 -16.19
N PRO A 76 -2.46 -5.14 -16.95
CA PRO A 76 -3.92 -5.16 -17.02
C PRO A 76 -4.61 -5.36 -15.66
N ARG A 77 -3.98 -6.07 -14.71
CA ARG A 77 -4.50 -6.27 -13.35
C ARG A 77 -4.55 -4.96 -12.58
N ILE A 78 -3.49 -4.14 -12.68
CA ILE A 78 -3.41 -2.81 -12.06
C ILE A 78 -4.43 -1.87 -12.70
N THR A 79 -4.52 -1.90 -14.04
CA THR A 79 -5.51 -1.09 -14.79
C THR A 79 -6.94 -1.46 -14.39
N ARG A 80 -7.23 -2.76 -14.24
CA ARG A 80 -8.52 -3.27 -13.80
C ARG A 80 -8.84 -2.88 -12.36
N ALA A 81 -7.86 -2.94 -11.45
CA ALA A 81 -8.03 -2.49 -10.07
C ALA A 81 -8.51 -1.03 -10.03
N ARG A 82 -7.86 -0.14 -10.77
CA ARG A 82 -8.28 1.27 -10.89
C ARG A 82 -9.66 1.42 -11.50
N THR A 83 -9.95 0.70 -12.58
CA THR A 83 -11.26 0.76 -13.28
C THR A 83 -12.40 0.41 -12.33
N GLN A 84 -12.27 -0.69 -11.58
CA GLN A 84 -13.28 -1.11 -10.60
C GLN A 84 -13.49 -0.06 -9.49
N CYS A 85 -12.42 0.62 -9.06
CA CYS A 85 -12.53 1.70 -8.09
C CYS A 85 -13.25 2.93 -8.66
N LEU A 86 -12.94 3.31 -9.90
CA LEU A 86 -13.63 4.41 -10.56
C LEU A 86 -15.13 4.13 -10.73
N GLU A 87 -15.48 2.91 -11.16
CA GLU A 87 -16.87 2.50 -11.33
C GLU A 87 -17.66 2.51 -10.02
N ARG A 88 -17.04 2.04 -8.93
CA ARG A 88 -17.69 1.99 -7.61
C ARG A 88 -17.88 3.35 -6.96
N HIS A 89 -17.01 4.31 -7.27
CA HIS A 89 -17.01 5.65 -6.70
C HIS A 89 -17.48 6.71 -7.72
N ARG A 90 -18.32 6.29 -8.68
CA ARG A 90 -18.96 7.20 -9.64
C ARG A 90 -20.08 7.95 -8.93
N GLU A 91 -20.02 9.28 -8.92
CA GLU A 91 -21.07 10.18 -8.43
C GLU A 91 -22.33 10.17 -9.31
#